data_AF-A0A8T7BK61-F1
#
_entry.id   AF-A0A8T7BK61-F1
#
_cell.length_a   1.000
_cell.length_b   1.000
_cell.length_c   1.000
_cell.angle_alpha   90.00
_cell.angle_beta   90.00
_cell.angle_gamma   90.00
#
_symmetry.space_group_name_H-M   'P 1'
#
loop_
_entity.id
_entity.type
_entity.pdbx_description
1 polymer ?
#
loop_
_entity_poly.entity_id
_entity_poly.type
_entity_poly.pdbx_seq_one_letter_code
_entity_poly.pdbx_strand_id
1 'polypeptide(L)'
;MTQGIVTVSYIGASVLFILALGGLSHQETARRGNLYGMAGMAIALLAAIFGVATANYTILLGGMVVGGTIGFIFARKIEMTQMPELVAILHSLVGLAAVLV
;
A
#
# COMPACT_ATOMS: atom_id res chain seq x y z
N MET A 1 -17.82 10.75 2.10
CA MET A 1 -16.99 11.97 1.91
C MET A 1 -17.48 12.74 0.69
N THR A 2 -17.21 14.04 0.57
CA THR A 2 -17.50 14.75 -0.69
C THR A 2 -16.51 14.31 -1.77
N GLN A 3 -16.97 14.25 -3.03
CA GLN A 3 -16.14 13.83 -4.17
C GLN A 3 -14.83 14.64 -4.26
N GLY A 4 -14.88 15.95 -4.00
CA GLY A 4 -13.70 16.81 -3.99
C GLY A 4 -12.64 16.38 -2.97
N ILE A 5 -13.04 15.96 -1.76
CA ILE A 5 -12.07 15.50 -0.74
C ILE A 5 -11.43 14.18 -1.16
N VAL A 6 -12.18 13.26 -1.78
CA VAL A 6 -11.63 11.99 -2.30
C VAL A 6 -10.58 12.27 -3.38
N THR A 7 -10.91 13.13 -4.35
CA THR A 7 -9.99 13.51 -5.42
C THR A 7 -8.71 14.16 -4.89
N VAL A 8 -8.83 15.13 -3.99
CA VAL A 8 -7.65 15.79 -3.37
C VAL A 8 -6.82 14.79 -2.57
N SER A 9 -7.45 13.83 -1.88
CA SER A 9 -6.74 12.79 -1.13
C SER A 9 -5.91 11.90 -2.06
N TYR A 10 -6.44 11.50 -3.21
CA TYR A 10 -5.70 10.71 -4.20
C TYR A 10 -4.58 11.50 -4.89
N ILE A 11 -4.78 12.80 -5.16
CA ILE A 11 -3.70 13.67 -5.66
C ILE A 11 -2.57 13.76 -4.62
N GLY A 12 -2.91 14.00 -3.35
CA GLY A 12 -1.95 14.03 -2.25
C GLY A 12 -1.19 12.72 -2.09
N ALA A 13 -1.89 11.57 -2.11
CA ALA A 13 -1.27 10.26 -2.06
C ALA A 13 -0.32 10.02 -3.26
N SER A 14 -0.72 10.44 -4.46
CA SER A 14 0.11 10.32 -5.67
C SER A 14 1.42 11.12 -5.55
N VAL A 15 1.35 12.35 -5.03
CA VAL A 15 2.55 13.17 -4.76
C VAL A 15 3.47 12.48 -3.75
N LEU A 16 2.91 11.90 -2.67
CA LEU A 16 3.69 11.17 -1.67
C LEU A 16 4.38 9.93 -2.26
N PHE A 17 3.72 9.19 -3.16
CA PHE A 17 4.36 8.06 -3.85
C PHE A 17 5.50 8.49 -4.78
N ILE A 18 5.37 9.63 -5.47
CA ILE A 18 6.46 10.20 -6.27
C ILE A 18 7.65 10.57 -5.38
N LEU A 19 7.40 11.23 -4.25
CA LEU A 19 8.45 11.56 -3.28
C LEU A 19 9.07 10.32 -2.63
N ALA A 20 8.29 9.25 -2.43
CA ALA A 20 8.79 7.98 -1.93
C ALA A 20 9.82 7.35 -2.88
N LEU A 21 9.50 7.26 -4.17
CA LEU A 21 10.40 6.73 -5.21
C LEU A 21 11.67 7.59 -5.36
N GLY A 22 11.52 8.92 -5.33
CA GLY A 22 12.66 9.85 -5.34
C GLY A 22 13.58 9.68 -4.13
N GLY A 23 13.00 9.50 -2.93
CA GLY A 23 13.74 9.29 -1.70
C GLY A 23 14.42 7.92 -1.60
N LEU A 24 13.81 6.86 -2.13
CA LEU A 24 14.40 5.52 -2.14
C LEU A 24 15.62 5.40 -3.08
N SER A 25 15.76 6.31 -4.04
CA SER A 25 16.88 6.34 -4.98
C SER A 25 18.20 6.82 -4.37
N HIS A 26 18.19 7.41 -3.16
CA HIS A 26 19.39 7.89 -2.47
C HIS A 26 19.44 7.33 -1.04
N GLN A 27 20.58 6.74 -0.65
CA GLN A 27 20.72 6.08 0.66
C GLN A 27 20.47 7.04 1.84
N GLU A 28 20.91 8.29 1.73
CA GLU A 28 20.73 9.31 2.76
C GLU A 28 19.25 9.67 3.01
N THR A 29 18.41 9.58 1.98
CA THR A 29 16.99 9.93 2.05
C THR A 29 16.06 8.72 2.05
N ALA A 30 16.58 7.49 1.90
CA ALA A 30 15.81 6.25 1.79
C ALA A 30 14.80 6.06 2.94
N ARG A 31 15.20 6.38 4.18
CA ARG A 31 14.31 6.28 5.35
C ARG A 31 13.13 7.26 5.25
N ARG A 32 13.37 8.49 4.77
CA ARG A 32 12.32 9.49 4.53
C ARG A 32 11.43 9.07 3.35
N GLY A 33 12.02 8.54 2.28
CA GLY A 33 11.29 7.98 1.13
C GLY A 33 10.29 6.91 1.57
N ASN A 34 10.71 5.96 2.40
CA ASN A 34 9.82 4.93 2.93
C ASN A 34 8.67 5.50 3.79
N LEU A 35 8.93 6.53 4.60
CA LEU A 35 7.89 7.22 5.38
C LEU A 35 6.84 7.88 4.48
N TYR A 36 7.26 8.54 3.39
CA TYR A 36 6.32 9.10 2.42
C TYR A 36 5.46 8.02 1.76
N GLY A 37 6.06 6.87 1.42
CA GLY A 37 5.32 5.73 0.86
C GLY A 37 4.25 5.20 1.82
N MET A 38 4.60 5.00 3.10
CA MET A 38 3.63 4.56 4.11
C MET A 38 2.50 5.58 4.33
N ALA A 39 2.82 6.88 4.39
CA ALA A 39 1.82 7.93 4.52
C ALA A 39 0.89 8.01 3.31
N GLY A 40 1.43 7.90 2.10
CA GLY A 40 0.66 7.87 0.85
C GLY A 40 -0.32 6.69 0.80
N MET A 41 0.16 5.48 1.14
CA MET A 41 -0.68 4.29 1.19
C MET A 41 -1.78 4.39 2.24
N ALA A 42 -1.49 4.95 3.43
CA ALA A 42 -2.49 5.18 4.46
C ALA A 42 -3.59 6.14 3.99
N ILE A 43 -3.23 7.26 3.36
CA ILE A 43 -4.20 8.23 2.82
C ILE A 43 -5.07 7.57 1.74
N ALA A 44 -4.46 6.85 0.80
CA ALA A 44 -5.19 6.18 -0.27
C ALA A 44 -6.18 5.13 0.27
N LEU A 45 -5.79 4.31 1.25
CA LEU A 45 -6.68 3.34 1.89
C LEU A 45 -7.84 4.01 2.62
N LEU A 46 -7.57 5.05 3.40
CA LEU A 46 -8.62 5.77 4.13
C LEU A 46 -9.61 6.43 3.16
N ALA A 47 -9.11 7.05 2.09
CA ALA A 47 -9.96 7.63 1.05
C ALA A 47 -10.82 6.57 0.34
N ALA A 48 -10.26 5.39 0.07
CA ALA A 48 -11.01 4.28 -0.51
C ALA A 48 -12.11 3.77 0.45
N ILE A 49 -11.79 3.56 1.73
CA ILE A 49 -12.73 3.02 2.73
C ILE A 49 -13.87 4.01 3.02
N PHE A 50 -13.57 5.29 3.24
CA PHE A 50 -14.57 6.28 3.66
C PHE A 50 -15.19 7.07 2.50
N GLY A 51 -14.57 7.02 1.33
CA GLY A 51 -14.96 7.78 0.15
C GLY A 51 -15.55 6.95 -0.98
N VAL A 52 -15.08 5.72 -1.19
CA VAL A 52 -15.47 4.89 -2.36
C VAL A 52 -16.27 3.66 -1.95
N ALA A 53 -15.89 2.97 -0.87
CA ALA A 53 -16.61 1.79 -0.41
C ALA A 53 -18.03 2.18 0.04
N THR A 54 -19.03 1.50 -0.50
CA THR A 54 -20.46 1.76 -0.24
C THR A 54 -21.13 0.66 0.59
N ALA A 55 -20.55 -0.55 0.62
CA ALA A 55 -21.12 -1.72 1.29
C ALA A 55 -20.04 -2.72 1.73
N ASN A 56 -20.45 -3.74 2.49
CA ASN A 56 -19.63 -4.91 2.86
C ASN A 56 -18.34 -4.58 3.66
N TYR A 57 -18.40 -3.57 4.54
CA TYR A 57 -17.27 -3.19 5.39
C TYR A 57 -16.69 -4.36 6.20
N THR A 58 -17.51 -5.30 6.65
CA THR A 58 -17.04 -6.50 7.38
C THR A 58 -16.11 -7.35 6.52
N ILE A 59 -16.47 -7.59 5.25
CA ILE A 59 -15.65 -8.39 4.33
C ILE A 59 -14.39 -7.60 3.93
N LEU A 60 -14.54 -6.30 3.65
CA LEU A 60 -13.43 -5.42 3.28
C LEU A 60 -12.38 -5.37 4.39
N LEU A 61 -12.80 -5.02 5.61
CA LEU A 61 -11.90 -4.91 6.75
C LEU A 61 -11.35 -6.28 7.16
N GLY A 62 -12.18 -7.32 7.12
CA GLY A 62 -11.75 -8.71 7.37
C GLY A 62 -10.66 -9.15 6.40
N GLY A 63 -10.85 -8.95 5.10
CA GLY A 63 -9.85 -9.26 4.06
C GLY A 63 -8.57 -8.45 4.24
N MET A 64 -8.68 -7.16 4.56
CA MET A 64 -7.51 -6.30 4.80
C MET A 64 -6.70 -6.74 6.02
N VAL A 65 -7.37 -7.09 7.12
CA VAL A 65 -6.70 -7.60 8.34
C VAL A 65 -6.04 -8.95 8.06
N VAL A 66 -6.74 -9.88 7.40
CA VAL A 66 -6.18 -11.20 7.07
C VAL A 66 -4.97 -11.06 6.14
N GLY A 67 -5.14 -10.37 5.00
CA GLY A 67 -4.06 -10.18 4.02
C GLY A 67 -2.88 -9.41 4.59
N GLY A 68 -3.14 -8.32 5.33
CA GLY A 68 -2.10 -7.50 5.97
C GLY A 68 -1.33 -8.28 7.04
N THR A 69 -2.01 -9.10 7.85
CA THR A 69 -1.36 -9.92 8.89
C THR A 69 -0.48 -11.00 8.27
N ILE A 70 -0.98 -11.70 7.24
CA ILE A 70 -0.19 -12.71 6.52
C ILE A 70 1.06 -12.04 5.92
N GLY A 71 0.89 -10.92 5.19
CA GLY A 71 2.01 -10.18 4.61
C GLY A 71 3.04 -9.74 5.66
N PHE A 72 2.58 -9.24 6.80
CA PHE A 72 3.45 -8.83 7.91
C PHE A 72 4.26 -9.99 8.50
N ILE A 73 3.64 -11.16 8.68
CA ILE A 73 4.31 -12.35 9.20
C ILE A 73 5.39 -12.82 8.21
N PHE A 74 5.05 -12.90 6.92
CA PHE A 74 6.00 -13.31 5.88
C PHE A 74 7.19 -12.33 5.78
N ALA A 75 6.93 -11.03 5.77
CA ALA A 75 7.97 -10.01 5.70
C ALA A 75 8.95 -10.04 6.88
N ARG A 76 8.53 -10.52 8.07
CA ARG A 76 9.40 -10.62 9.25
C ARG A 76 10.20 -11.91 9.35
N LYS A 77 9.76 -12.99 8.72
CA LYS A 77 10.35 -14.32 8.89
C LYS A 77 11.38 -14.69 7.83
N ILE A 78 11.37 -14.00 6.68
CA ILE A 78 12.21 -14.36 5.53
C ILE A 78 13.63 -13.82 5.71
N GLU A 79 14.60 -14.64 5.34
CA GLU A 79 16.02 -14.26 5.37
C GLU A 79 16.32 -13.22 4.29
N MET A 80 17.26 -12.31 4.57
CA MET A 80 17.67 -11.27 3.60
C MET A 80 18.26 -11.84 2.31
N THR A 81 18.69 -13.11 2.32
CA THR A 81 19.16 -13.88 1.16
C THR A 81 18.04 -14.23 0.20
N GLN A 82 16.81 -14.40 0.70
CA GLN A 82 15.63 -14.80 -0.06
C GLN A 82 14.69 -13.62 -0.40
N MET A 83 15.22 -12.40 -0.31
CA MET A 83 14.48 -11.19 -0.69
C MET A 83 14.00 -11.22 -2.15
N PRO A 84 14.78 -11.73 -3.14
CA PRO A 84 14.30 -11.83 -4.52
C PRO A 84 13.03 -12.69 -4.65
N GLU A 85 12.97 -13.84 -3.99
CA GLU A 85 11.83 -14.76 -4.04
C GLU A 85 10.59 -14.16 -3.36
N LEU A 86 10.77 -13.49 -2.21
CA LEU A 86 9.70 -12.79 -1.54
C LEU A 86 9.09 -11.70 -2.45
N VAL A 87 9.94 -10.90 -3.10
CA VAL A 87 9.49 -9.84 -4.01
C VAL A 87 8.74 -10.42 -5.22
N ALA A 88 9.21 -11.54 -5.78
CA ALA A 88 8.55 -12.21 -6.89
C ALA A 88 7.13 -12.68 -6.51
N ILE A 89 6.97 -13.30 -5.35
CA ILE A 89 5.67 -13.74 -4.84
C ILE A 89 4.75 -12.53 -4.64
N LEU A 90 5.22 -11.47 -3.97
CA LEU A 90 4.41 -10.27 -3.73
C LEU A 90 3.94 -9.63 -5.05
N HIS A 91 4.79 -9.57 -6.08
CA HIS A 91 4.40 -9.05 -7.38
C HIS A 91 3.37 -9.94 -8.09
N SER A 92 3.50 -11.26 -7.99
CA SER A 92 2.51 -12.20 -8.54
C SER A 92 1.13 -12.05 -7.89
N LEU A 93 1.08 -11.80 -6.57
CA LEU A 93 -0.16 -11.55 -5.83
C LEU A 93 -0.82 -10.23 -6.23
N VAL A 94 -0.02 -9.18 -6.50
CA VAL A 94 -0.53 -7.90 -7.03
C VAL A 94 -1.14 -8.10 -8.43
N GLY A 95 -0.49 -8.90 -9.28
CA GLY A 95 -1.03 -9.24 -10.60
C GLY A 95 -2.36 -10.00 -10.51
N LEU A 96 -2.46 -10.99 -9.62
CA LEU A 96 -3.70 -11.72 -9.37
C LEU A 96 -4.81 -10.80 -8.84
N ALA A 97 -4.49 -9.86 -7.94
CA ALA A 97 -5.45 -8.88 -7.46
C ALA A 97 -6.00 -8.02 -8.61
N ALA A 98 -5.15 -7.57 -9.53
CA ALA A 98 -5.58 -6.79 -10.69
C ALA A 98 -6.50 -7.56 -11.66
N VAL A 99 -6.36 -8.89 -11.76
CA VAL A 99 -7.23 -9.76 -12.58
C VAL A 99 -8.61 -9.96 -11.94
N LEU A 100 -8.72 -9.89 -10.61
CA LEU A 100 -9.97 -10.10 -9.88
C LEU A 100 -10.79 -8.82 -9.65
N VAL A 101 -10.27 -7.66 -10.04
CA VAL A 101 -10.96 -6.36 -10.03
C VAL A 101 -11.79 -6.20 -11.29
#